data_AF-A0A354GXF0-F1
#
_entry.id   AF-A0A354GXF0-F1
#
_cell.length_a   1.000
_cell.length_b   1.000
_cell.length_c   1.000
_cell.angle_alpha   90.00
_cell.angle_beta   90.00
_cell.angle_gamma   90.00
#
_symmetry.space_group_name_H-M   'P 1'
#
loop_
_entity.id
_entity.type
_entity.pdbx_description
1 polymer ?
#
loop_
_entity_poly.entity_id
_entity_poly.type
_entity_poly.pdbx_seq_one_letter_code
_entity_poly.pdbx_strand_id
1 'polypeptide(L)'
;MIEWMRLATVCGGGERVTIENKLRTLADCGLKLNDQFSVPDLVESWGRKALDEPGYNLALVCLGMTQEEPPWTPHCENLWHFDTECMEGDGSYLRIAMRMAEMTQGSLPLSDFQDHVDVEERKAWLRFKCQGKLVHIDCEVQDDWVDPSIFGRFVDLLAKCDPNKLFIRTARADRHLATPAG
;
A
#
# COMPACT_ATOMS: atom_id res chain seq x y z
N MET A 1 -11.52 -42.18 25.46
CA MET A 1 -12.60 -41.22 25.12
C MET A 1 -12.86 -40.29 26.31
N ILE A 2 -11.83 -39.66 26.87
CA ILE A 2 -11.93 -38.64 27.94
C ILE A 2 -10.69 -37.74 27.80
N GLU A 3 -10.62 -36.94 26.72
CA GLU A 3 -9.57 -35.93 26.57
C GLU A 3 -9.96 -34.79 25.60
N TRP A 4 -11.25 -34.47 25.52
CA TRP A 4 -11.74 -33.35 24.69
C TRP A 4 -12.54 -32.30 25.48
N MET A 5 -12.76 -32.49 26.79
CA MET A 5 -13.55 -31.56 27.62
C MET A 5 -12.69 -30.70 28.58
N ARG A 6 -11.38 -30.58 28.36
CA ARG A 6 -10.49 -29.69 29.15
C ARG A 6 -9.93 -28.48 28.39
N LEU A 7 -10.44 -28.19 27.19
CA LEU A 7 -10.12 -26.95 26.46
C LEU A 7 -11.25 -25.91 26.48
N ALA A 8 -12.38 -26.20 27.13
CA ALA A 8 -13.53 -25.29 27.19
C ALA A 8 -13.55 -24.38 28.44
N THR A 9 -12.56 -24.46 29.34
CA THR A 9 -12.59 -23.63 30.56
C THR A 9 -11.18 -23.36 31.09
N VAL A 10 -10.42 -22.56 30.35
CA VAL A 10 -9.39 -21.70 30.93
C VAL A 10 -9.88 -20.26 30.79
N CYS A 11 -10.51 -19.80 31.87
CA CYS A 11 -10.41 -18.46 32.43
C CYS A 11 -10.40 -17.26 31.46
N GLY A 12 -11.59 -16.69 31.25
CA GLY A 12 -11.89 -15.25 31.33
C GLY A 12 -10.85 -14.25 30.80
N GLY A 13 -11.10 -13.76 29.60
CA GLY A 13 -10.47 -12.56 29.03
C GLY A 13 -10.48 -12.64 27.52
N GLY A 14 -11.62 -12.35 26.89
CA GLY A 14 -11.60 -12.07 25.45
C GLY A 14 -10.70 -10.86 25.26
N GLU A 15 -9.46 -11.09 24.83
CA GLU A 15 -8.49 -10.01 24.68
C GLU A 15 -9.10 -9.02 23.69
N ARG A 16 -9.51 -7.86 24.20
CA ARG A 16 -10.13 -6.84 23.39
C ARG A 16 -9.13 -6.53 22.29
N VAL A 17 -9.52 -6.71 21.03
CA VAL A 17 -8.62 -6.44 19.92
C VAL A 17 -8.33 -4.93 19.93
N THR A 18 -7.14 -4.55 20.37
CA THR A 18 -6.71 -3.14 20.38
C THR A 18 -5.79 -2.85 19.21
N ILE A 19 -5.67 -1.58 18.85
CA ILE A 19 -4.70 -1.14 17.85
C ILE A 19 -3.28 -1.57 18.17
N GLU A 20 -2.85 -1.56 19.44
CA GLU A 20 -1.53 -2.02 19.85
C GLU A 20 -1.32 -3.51 19.50
N ASN A 21 -2.30 -4.36 19.80
CA ASN A 21 -2.24 -5.79 19.49
C ASN A 21 -2.25 -6.05 17.97
N LYS A 22 -2.98 -5.23 17.20
CA LYS A 22 -2.98 -5.30 15.73
C LYS A 22 -1.64 -4.92 15.14
N LEU A 23 -1.05 -3.79 15.58
CA LEU A 23 0.25 -3.34 15.09
C LEU A 23 1.35 -4.33 15.45
N ARG A 24 1.31 -4.95 16.64
CA ARG A 24 2.23 -6.03 17.00
C ARG A 24 2.11 -7.22 16.04
N THR A 25 0.88 -7.68 15.78
CA THR A 25 0.64 -8.78 14.83
C THR A 25 1.12 -8.44 13.41
N LEU A 26 0.89 -7.22 12.94
CA LEU A 26 1.34 -6.78 11.62
C LEU A 26 2.87 -6.65 11.55
N ALA A 27 3.51 -6.19 12.63
CA ALA A 27 4.97 -6.14 12.74
C ALA A 27 5.59 -7.54 12.71
N ASP A 28 4.97 -8.55 13.34
CA ASP A 28 5.40 -9.95 13.23
C ASP A 28 5.31 -10.49 11.79
N CYS A 29 4.44 -9.90 10.96
CA CYS A 29 4.34 -10.16 9.52
C CYS A 29 5.28 -9.28 8.67
N GLY A 30 6.14 -8.45 9.29
CA GLY A 30 7.07 -7.55 8.60
C GLY A 30 6.48 -6.21 8.15
N LEU A 31 5.26 -5.86 8.61
CA LEU A 31 4.60 -4.57 8.35
C LEU A 31 4.67 -3.72 9.63
N LYS A 32 5.79 -3.01 9.80
CA LYS A 32 6.09 -2.26 11.02
C LYS A 32 5.76 -0.77 10.84
N LEU A 33 5.10 -0.18 11.84
CA LEU A 33 4.98 1.27 11.94
C LEU A 33 6.38 1.88 12.09
N ASN A 34 6.68 2.88 11.27
CA ASN A 34 7.93 3.62 11.34
C ASN A 34 8.08 4.27 12.73
N ASP A 35 9.29 4.18 13.30
CA ASP A 35 9.58 4.57 14.69
C ASP A 35 9.36 6.06 14.98
N GLN A 36 9.18 6.88 13.94
CA GLN A 36 8.78 8.29 14.06
C GLN A 36 7.30 8.47 14.44
N PHE A 37 6.48 7.43 14.30
CA PHE A 37 5.05 7.45 14.62
C PHE A 37 4.72 6.52 15.78
N SER A 38 3.60 6.81 16.42
CA SER A 38 3.12 6.12 17.60
C SER A 38 1.61 5.89 17.52
N VAL A 39 1.10 5.03 18.40
CA VAL A 39 -0.35 4.80 18.52
C VAL A 39 -1.14 6.07 18.84
N PRO A 40 -0.67 6.96 19.74
CA PRO A 40 -1.29 8.28 19.93
C PRO A 40 -1.54 9.05 18.63
N ASP A 41 -0.58 9.08 17.71
CA ASP A 41 -0.72 9.80 16.43
C ASP A 41 -1.85 9.20 15.60
N LEU A 42 -1.93 7.86 15.52
CA LEU A 42 -3.02 7.19 14.81
C LEU A 42 -4.39 7.44 15.48
N VAL A 43 -4.42 7.44 16.80
CA VAL A 43 -5.64 7.68 17.60
C VAL A 43 -6.14 9.11 17.43
N GLU A 44 -5.24 10.08 17.30
CA GLU A 44 -5.60 11.47 17.02
C GLU A 44 -6.33 11.61 15.69
N SER A 45 -5.84 10.95 14.63
CA SER A 45 -6.45 11.05 13.30
C SER A 45 -7.75 10.25 13.16
N TRP A 46 -7.83 9.05 13.74
CA TRP A 46 -8.91 8.09 13.43
C TRP A 46 -9.82 7.73 14.62
N GLY A 47 -9.41 8.09 15.83
CA GLY A 47 -10.13 7.77 17.06
C GLY A 47 -9.94 6.32 17.53
N ARG A 48 -9.69 6.16 18.83
CA ARG A 48 -9.44 4.86 19.47
C ARG A 48 -10.52 3.82 19.19
N LYS A 49 -11.79 4.23 19.25
CA LYS A 49 -12.93 3.33 19.09
C LYS A 49 -12.91 2.65 17.71
N ALA A 50 -12.67 3.40 16.64
CA ALA A 50 -12.63 2.87 15.28
C ALA A 50 -11.41 1.94 15.09
N LEU A 51 -10.26 2.35 15.63
CA LEU A 51 -9.02 1.56 15.56
C LEU A 51 -9.11 0.24 16.33
N ASP A 52 -9.93 0.16 17.37
CA ASP A 52 -10.17 -1.06 18.17
C ASP A 52 -11.35 -1.92 17.63
N GLU A 53 -12.00 -1.54 16.53
CA GLU A 53 -13.04 -2.39 15.91
C GLU A 53 -12.44 -3.69 15.36
N PRO A 54 -13.14 -4.84 15.37
CA PRO A 54 -12.59 -6.09 14.85
C PRO A 54 -12.04 -6.01 13.42
N GLY A 55 -10.94 -6.72 13.15
CA GLY A 55 -10.30 -6.77 11.83
C GLY A 55 -9.13 -5.79 11.67
N TYR A 56 -8.46 -5.89 10.52
CA TYR A 56 -7.19 -5.21 10.24
C TYR A 56 -7.29 -4.08 9.21
N ASN A 57 -8.45 -3.89 8.56
CA ASN A 57 -8.57 -2.96 7.43
C ASN A 57 -8.10 -1.54 7.77
N LEU A 58 -8.62 -0.95 8.85
CA LEU A 58 -8.22 0.40 9.24
C LEU A 58 -6.76 0.46 9.70
N ALA A 59 -6.26 -0.56 10.40
CA ALA A 59 -4.85 -0.63 10.80
C ALA A 59 -3.91 -0.70 9.58
N LEU A 60 -4.29 -1.45 8.54
CA LEU A 60 -3.57 -1.51 7.27
C LEU A 60 -3.62 -0.19 6.50
N VAL A 61 -4.77 0.50 6.49
CA VAL A 61 -4.87 1.85 5.93
C VAL A 61 -3.92 2.78 6.66
N CYS A 62 -4.00 2.85 7.99
CA CYS A 62 -3.12 3.71 8.79
C CYS A 62 -1.63 3.40 8.57
N LEU A 63 -1.23 2.14 8.46
CA LEU A 63 0.16 1.76 8.17
C LEU A 63 0.58 2.09 6.74
N GLY A 64 -0.33 2.03 5.78
CA GLY A 64 -0.04 2.31 4.37
C GLY A 64 0.04 3.80 4.04
N MET A 65 -0.46 4.67 4.92
CA MET A 65 -0.47 6.12 4.69
C MET A 65 0.93 6.72 4.62
N THR A 66 0.98 7.90 3.99
CA THR A 66 2.09 8.83 4.02
C THR A 66 1.61 10.10 4.71
N GLN A 67 2.46 10.78 5.48
CA GLN A 67 2.11 12.09 6.02
C GLN A 67 1.69 13.06 4.92
N GLU A 68 0.66 13.85 5.18
CA GLU A 68 0.11 14.85 4.24
C GLU A 68 0.95 16.14 4.17
N GLU A 69 2.04 16.21 4.93
CA GLU A 69 2.95 17.36 5.01
C GLU A 69 4.41 16.94 4.79
N PRO A 70 5.28 17.87 4.31
CA PRO A 70 6.71 17.61 4.21
C PRO A 70 7.30 17.09 5.53
N PRO A 71 8.19 16.07 5.50
CA PRO A 71 8.85 15.52 4.31
C PRO A 71 8.10 14.34 3.66
N TRP A 72 6.79 14.19 3.91
CA TRP A 72 5.93 13.13 3.36
C TRP A 72 6.44 11.74 3.73
N THR A 73 6.68 11.52 5.02
CA THR A 73 7.21 10.26 5.53
C THR A 73 6.15 9.15 5.46
N PRO A 74 6.47 7.97 4.91
CA PRO A 74 5.56 6.82 4.94
C PRO A 74 5.48 6.21 6.36
N HIS A 75 4.28 5.80 6.76
CA HIS A 75 4.04 5.13 8.04
C HIS A 75 4.62 3.71 8.09
N CYS A 76 4.79 3.06 6.94
CA CYS A 76 5.40 1.74 6.82
C CYS A 76 6.30 1.71 5.58
N GLU A 77 7.49 1.12 5.69
CA GLU A 77 8.45 1.15 4.58
C GLU A 77 7.99 0.35 3.37
N ASN A 78 7.30 -0.77 3.59
CA ASN A 78 6.95 -1.78 2.59
C ASN A 78 5.42 -1.98 2.42
N LEU A 79 4.62 -0.99 2.82
CA LEU A 79 3.18 -0.93 2.59
C LEU A 79 2.79 0.46 2.10
N TRP A 80 1.84 0.54 1.17
CA TRP A 80 1.36 1.81 0.65
C TRP A 80 -0.14 1.79 0.39
N HIS A 81 -0.81 2.82 0.91
CA HIS A 81 -2.20 3.14 0.70
C HIS A 81 -2.25 4.61 0.25
N PHE A 82 -2.78 4.86 -0.93
CA PHE A 82 -2.81 6.18 -1.53
C PHE A 82 -4.05 6.33 -2.41
N ASP A 83 -4.41 7.59 -2.67
CA ASP A 83 -5.49 7.91 -3.59
C ASP A 83 -5.04 7.72 -5.04
N THR A 84 -5.85 7.03 -5.84
CA THR A 84 -5.58 6.79 -7.25
C THR A 84 -5.94 7.97 -8.15
N GLU A 85 -6.78 8.90 -7.66
CA GLU A 85 -7.03 10.23 -8.26
C GLU A 85 -5.85 11.17 -7.93
N CYS A 86 -4.68 10.91 -8.53
CA CYS A 86 -3.45 11.63 -8.15
C CYS A 86 -2.53 12.01 -9.32
N MET A 87 -3.03 11.92 -10.56
CA MET A 87 -2.31 12.33 -11.77
C MET A 87 -2.57 13.80 -12.06
N GLU A 88 -1.70 14.68 -11.56
CA GLU A 88 -1.88 16.14 -11.63
C GLU A 88 -0.92 16.83 -12.63
N GLY A 89 0.05 16.09 -13.16
CA GLY A 89 1.10 16.61 -14.04
C GLY A 89 2.43 15.89 -13.88
N ASP A 90 3.49 16.45 -14.48
CA ASP A 90 4.86 15.94 -14.37
C ASP A 90 5.23 15.71 -12.89
N GLY A 91 5.91 14.59 -12.60
CA GLY A 91 6.23 14.12 -11.26
C GLY A 91 5.25 13.09 -10.68
N SER A 92 4.04 12.98 -11.21
CA SER A 92 3.00 12.08 -10.67
C SER A 92 3.39 10.60 -10.79
N TYR A 93 3.83 10.16 -11.97
CA TYR A 93 4.29 8.78 -12.17
C TYR A 93 5.68 8.55 -11.58
N LEU A 94 6.51 9.59 -11.52
CA LEU A 94 7.82 9.52 -10.87
C LEU A 94 7.66 9.20 -9.38
N ARG A 95 6.72 9.85 -8.68
CA ARG A 95 6.41 9.56 -7.27
C ARG A 95 6.00 8.11 -7.06
N ILE A 96 5.14 7.57 -7.94
CA ILE A 96 4.77 6.15 -7.92
C ILE A 96 6.00 5.26 -8.09
N ALA A 97 6.83 5.53 -9.10
CA ALA A 97 8.01 4.73 -9.40
C ALA A 97 9.02 4.69 -8.26
N MET A 98 9.28 5.85 -7.65
CA MET A 98 10.13 5.98 -6.47
C MET A 98 9.56 5.19 -5.30
N ARG A 99 8.26 5.33 -5.02
CA ARG A 99 7.61 4.61 -3.92
C ARG A 99 7.65 3.09 -4.12
N MET A 100 7.45 2.62 -5.35
CA MET A 100 7.57 1.21 -5.70
C MET A 100 9.01 0.70 -5.49
N ALA A 101 10.03 1.47 -5.86
CA ALA A 101 11.42 1.11 -5.60
C ALA A 101 11.72 1.05 -4.09
N GLU A 102 11.31 2.07 -3.32
CA GLU A 102 11.51 2.15 -1.87
C GLU A 102 10.91 0.96 -1.12
N MET A 103 9.65 0.60 -1.42
CA MET A 103 8.97 -0.54 -0.78
C MET A 103 9.70 -1.87 -1.01
N THR A 104 10.50 -1.97 -2.07
CA THR A 104 11.28 -3.18 -2.35
C THR A 104 12.63 -3.21 -1.66
N GLN A 105 13.03 -2.15 -0.94
CA GLN A 105 14.24 -2.11 -0.12
C GLN A 105 15.49 -2.60 -0.87
N GLY A 106 15.63 -2.17 -2.14
CA GLY A 106 16.76 -2.50 -3.00
C GLY A 106 16.55 -3.68 -3.97
N SER A 107 15.51 -4.49 -3.80
CA SER A 107 15.20 -5.60 -4.73
C SER A 107 14.76 -5.11 -6.12
N LEU A 108 14.25 -3.88 -6.24
CA LEU A 108 13.93 -3.23 -7.52
C LEU A 108 14.81 -1.98 -7.69
N PRO A 109 16.06 -2.12 -8.21
CA PRO A 109 16.99 -1.02 -8.35
C PRO A 109 16.60 -0.14 -9.55
N LEU A 110 15.87 0.95 -9.27
CA LEU A 110 15.48 1.95 -10.26
C LEU A 110 16.34 3.21 -10.12
N SER A 111 16.66 3.86 -11.24
CA SER A 111 17.42 5.11 -11.28
C SER A 111 17.06 5.95 -12.50
N ASP A 112 17.60 7.18 -12.60
CA ASP A 112 17.43 8.07 -13.77
C ASP A 112 15.96 8.29 -14.18
N PHE A 113 15.12 8.61 -13.20
CA PHE A 113 13.68 8.81 -13.38
C PHE A 113 13.37 10.08 -14.17
N GLN A 114 12.40 9.97 -15.07
CA GLN A 114 11.75 11.05 -15.79
C GLN A 114 10.31 10.61 -16.06
N ASP A 115 9.35 11.50 -15.91
CA ASP A 115 8.00 11.27 -16.37
C ASP A 115 7.48 12.50 -17.11
N HIS A 116 6.34 12.32 -17.74
CA HIS A 116 5.54 13.39 -18.29
C HIS A 116 4.07 13.04 -18.15
N VAL A 117 3.25 14.01 -17.76
CA VAL A 117 1.80 13.87 -17.73
C VAL A 117 1.17 15.15 -18.25
N ASP A 118 0.44 15.02 -19.35
CA ASP A 118 -0.42 16.03 -19.91
C ASP A 118 -1.83 15.45 -20.04
N VAL A 119 -2.70 15.87 -19.12
CA VAL A 119 -4.10 15.40 -19.06
C VAL A 119 -4.90 15.98 -20.24
N GLU A 120 -4.62 17.21 -20.65
CA GLU A 120 -5.32 17.89 -21.74
C GLU A 120 -5.00 17.23 -23.10
N GLU A 121 -3.72 16.94 -23.35
CA GLU A 121 -3.27 16.24 -24.56
C GLU A 121 -3.42 14.71 -24.48
N ARG A 122 -3.86 14.19 -23.32
CA ARG A 122 -3.98 12.75 -23.03
C ARG A 122 -2.70 11.97 -23.27
N LYS A 123 -1.56 12.52 -22.85
CA LYS A 123 -0.24 11.90 -22.98
C LYS A 123 0.38 11.72 -21.62
N ALA A 124 0.75 10.50 -21.29
CA ALA A 124 1.57 10.24 -20.14
C ALA A 124 2.58 9.13 -20.42
N TRP A 125 3.76 9.26 -19.84
CA TRP A 125 4.78 8.23 -19.88
C TRP A 125 5.71 8.33 -18.68
N LEU A 126 6.33 7.19 -18.36
CA LEU A 126 7.36 7.06 -17.34
C LEU A 126 8.61 6.42 -17.94
N ARG A 127 9.77 7.00 -17.64
CA ARG A 127 11.08 6.54 -18.07
C ARG A 127 12.03 6.44 -16.88
N PHE A 128 12.77 5.35 -16.81
CA PHE A 128 13.81 5.12 -15.81
C PHE A 128 14.80 4.08 -16.29
N LYS A 129 15.86 3.83 -15.53
CA LYS A 129 16.72 2.67 -15.68
C LYS A 129 16.40 1.62 -14.61
N CYS A 130 16.35 0.37 -15.02
CA CYS A 130 16.29 -0.78 -14.13
C CYS A 130 17.47 -1.70 -14.46
N GLN A 131 18.32 -2.01 -13.47
CA GLN A 131 19.58 -2.74 -13.68
C GLN A 131 20.43 -2.13 -14.83
N GLY A 132 20.48 -0.80 -14.90
CA GLY A 132 21.21 -0.05 -15.94
C GLY A 132 20.56 -0.05 -17.34
N LYS A 133 19.48 -0.82 -17.55
CA LYS A 133 18.74 -0.84 -18.83
C LYS A 133 17.62 0.19 -18.81
N LEU A 134 17.51 0.93 -19.91
CA LEU A 134 16.44 1.90 -20.07
C LEU A 134 15.08 1.21 -20.22
N VAL A 135 14.11 1.67 -19.44
CA VAL A 135 12.70 1.28 -19.51
C VAL A 135 11.88 2.52 -19.84
N HIS A 136 10.94 2.37 -20.77
CA HIS A 136 9.93 3.37 -21.12
C HIS A 136 8.58 2.68 -21.03
N ILE A 137 7.64 3.28 -20.29
CA ILE A 137 6.26 2.83 -20.15
C ILE A 137 5.37 3.99 -20.60
N ASP A 138 4.63 3.80 -21.69
CA ASP A 138 3.49 4.66 -22.01
C ASP A 138 2.34 4.34 -21.05
N CYS A 139 1.70 5.38 -20.51
CA CYS A 139 0.60 5.25 -19.56
C CYS A 139 -0.71 5.74 -20.18
N GLU A 140 -1.80 5.04 -19.92
CA GLU A 140 -3.14 5.52 -20.28
C GLU A 140 -3.51 6.74 -19.43
N VAL A 141 -4.05 7.78 -20.06
CA VAL A 141 -4.56 8.95 -19.37
C VAL A 141 -6.08 8.88 -19.30
N GLN A 142 -6.59 8.81 -18.08
CA GLN A 142 -8.02 8.87 -17.76
C GLN A 142 -8.22 9.92 -16.67
N ASP A 143 -8.45 11.16 -17.09
CA ASP A 143 -8.53 12.33 -16.20
C ASP A 143 -7.33 12.37 -15.24
N ASP A 144 -7.57 12.45 -13.94
CA ASP A 144 -6.57 12.45 -12.87
C ASP A 144 -6.28 11.05 -12.28
N TRP A 145 -6.77 9.99 -12.91
CA TRP A 145 -6.59 8.62 -12.43
C TRP A 145 -5.28 8.01 -12.91
N VAL A 146 -4.60 7.30 -12.00
CA VAL A 146 -3.44 6.48 -12.33
C VAL A 146 -3.81 5.34 -13.28
N ASP A 147 -2.97 5.08 -14.29
CA ASP A 147 -3.08 3.86 -15.11
C ASP A 147 -2.79 2.63 -14.24
N PRO A 148 -3.78 1.75 -13.96
CA PRO A 148 -3.59 0.61 -13.08
C PRO A 148 -2.66 -0.47 -13.68
N SER A 149 -2.37 -0.42 -14.97
CA SER A 149 -1.47 -1.35 -15.65
C SER A 149 -0.01 -1.16 -15.22
N ILE A 150 0.36 0.04 -14.75
CA ILE A 150 1.73 0.36 -14.33
C ILE A 150 2.21 -0.54 -13.19
N PHE A 151 1.33 -0.91 -12.27
CA PHE A 151 1.66 -1.81 -11.16
C PHE A 151 2.03 -3.21 -11.65
N GLY A 152 1.37 -3.69 -12.71
CA GLY A 152 1.74 -4.96 -13.36
C GLY A 152 3.14 -4.90 -13.96
N ARG A 153 3.52 -3.75 -14.55
CA ARG A 153 4.88 -3.55 -15.08
C ARG A 153 5.93 -3.60 -13.98
N PHE A 154 5.68 -3.01 -12.81
CA PHE A 154 6.60 -3.11 -11.67
C PHE A 154 6.70 -4.53 -11.10
N VAL A 155 5.59 -5.28 -11.06
CA VAL A 155 5.61 -6.71 -10.69
C VAL A 155 6.50 -7.50 -11.64
N ASP A 156 6.33 -7.31 -12.95
CA ASP A 156 7.14 -7.99 -13.98
C ASP A 156 8.63 -7.64 -13.86
N LEU A 157 8.95 -6.39 -13.52
CA LEU A 157 10.33 -5.94 -13.31
C LEU A 157 10.91 -6.53 -12.01
N LEU A 158 10.15 -6.53 -10.92
CA LEU A 158 10.58 -7.10 -9.64
C LEU A 158 10.86 -8.60 -9.79
N ALA A 159 9.98 -9.36 -10.46
CA ALA A 159 10.17 -10.78 -10.67
C ALA A 159 11.47 -11.11 -11.45
N LYS A 160 11.95 -10.20 -12.30
CA LYS A 160 13.24 -10.33 -13.00
C LYS A 160 14.44 -9.96 -12.14
N CYS A 161 14.27 -9.05 -11.18
CA CYS A 161 15.34 -8.57 -10.31
C CYS A 161 15.53 -9.46 -9.08
N ASP A 162 14.42 -9.86 -8.46
CA ASP A 162 14.35 -10.68 -7.26
C ASP A 162 13.08 -11.56 -7.29
N PRO A 163 13.19 -12.80 -7.80
CA PRO A 163 12.05 -13.70 -7.94
C PRO A 163 11.48 -14.19 -6.60
N ASN A 164 12.14 -13.92 -5.47
CA ASN A 164 11.65 -14.30 -4.15
C ASN A 164 10.77 -13.22 -3.51
N LYS A 165 10.63 -12.06 -4.17
CA LYS A 165 9.82 -10.94 -3.68
C LYS A 165 8.61 -10.71 -4.58
N LEU A 166 7.49 -10.33 -3.98
CA LEU A 166 6.23 -10.12 -4.67
C LEU A 166 5.56 -8.84 -4.15
N PHE A 167 4.96 -8.07 -5.06
CA PHE A 167 3.94 -7.09 -4.67
C PHE A 167 2.58 -7.76 -4.56
N ILE A 168 1.91 -7.58 -3.44
CA ILE A 168 0.52 -8.00 -3.25
C ILE A 168 -0.34 -6.74 -3.34
N ARG A 169 -1.18 -6.65 -4.37
CA ARG A 169 -2.17 -5.58 -4.51
C ARG A 169 -3.52 -6.07 -4.04
N THR A 170 -4.11 -5.37 -3.08
CA THR A 170 -5.52 -5.54 -2.72
C THR A 170 -6.29 -4.31 -3.17
N ALA A 171 -7.19 -4.46 -4.14
CA ALA A 171 -8.20 -3.44 -4.40
C ALA A 171 -9.48 -3.84 -3.66
N ARG A 172 -10.27 -2.86 -3.23
CA ARG A 172 -11.66 -3.15 -2.87
C ARG A 172 -12.32 -3.69 -4.14
N ALA A 173 -12.81 -4.92 -4.12
CA ALA A 173 -13.70 -5.37 -5.18
C ALA A 173 -14.95 -4.51 -5.06
N ASP A 174 -15.16 -3.61 -6.03
CA ASP A 174 -16.45 -2.96 -6.18
C ASP A 174 -17.49 -4.06 -6.33
N ARG A 175 -18.32 -4.23 -5.30
CA ARG A 175 -19.57 -4.96 -5.46
C ARG A 175 -20.44 -4.09 -6.35
N HIS A 176 -20.30 -4.24 -7.66
CA HIS A 176 -21.38 -3.92 -8.57
C HIS A 176 -22.58 -4.80 -8.16
N LEU A 177 -23.45 -4.23 -7.33
CA LEU A 177 -24.83 -4.65 -7.23
C LEU A 177 -25.50 -4.31 -8.57
N ALA A 178 -25.31 -5.18 -9.55
CA ALA A 178 -26.25 -5.29 -10.65
C ALA A 178 -27.55 -5.86 -10.06
N THR A 179 -28.45 -4.98 -9.62
CA THR A 179 -29.84 -5.35 -9.42
C THR A 179 -30.40 -5.67 -10.81
N PRO A 180 -30.92 -6.88 -11.08
CA PRO A 180 -31.64 -7.11 -12.32
C PRO A 180 -32.92 -6.28 -12.28
N ALA A 181 -33.11 -5.43 -13.28
CA ALA A 181 -34.41 -4.80 -13.51
C ALA A 181 -35.42 -5.91 -13.81
N GLY A 182 -36.45 -6.01 -12.96
CA GLY A 182 -37.69 -6.70 -13.24
C GLY A 182 -38.72 -5.77 -13.86
#